data_AF-A0A927ZAL5-F1
#
_entry.id   AF-A0A927ZAL5-F1
#
_cell.length_a   1.000
_cell.length_b   1.000
_cell.length_c   1.000
_cell.angle_alpha   90.00
_cell.angle_beta   90.00
_cell.angle_gamma   90.00
#
_symmetry.space_group_name_H-M   'P 1'
#
loop_
_entity.id
_entity.type
_entity.pdbx_description
1 polymer ?
#
loop_
_entity_poly.entity_id
_entity_poly.type
_entity_poly.pdbx_seq_one_letter_code
_entity_poly.pdbx_strand_id
1 'polypeptide(L)'
;MTLKTTRELDIFYNEHRSNCSNCGKSFIEGDTAHLGYLKGRNPAVLCDKCAPLLKETVIRYYWQNLEYEEPSPDSILWRYMDLAKFISLISREELFFAAASSFEDIFEGAKGLERDKYKWDSFYKGFFKQAVATAPGRNPINNTEEKLTEEANRLLDEIENNGQKSREYTYISCWHLNCYESEAMWKLYSKDCANAVAIQTTAKRIYEAIDKDPNISIGKVKYIDFTNRFASINGTFWYKRKSFEYENEVRLITTKIQSNDKGVYIPVNIDTLIEKIYVSPYASEWFFDVVKNVVEKYSIKAEVTYSMMKAKPFY
;
A
#
# COMPACT_ATOMS: atom_id res chain seq x y z
N MET A 1 21.24 -23.43 -5.82
CA MET A 1 20.56 -22.19 -5.39
C MET A 1 19.55 -22.59 -4.32
N THR A 2 19.91 -22.49 -3.05
CA THR A 2 18.95 -22.62 -1.96
C THR A 2 18.19 -21.31 -1.88
N LEU A 3 16.93 -21.31 -2.32
CA LEU A 3 16.01 -20.17 -2.19
C LEU A 3 15.61 -19.98 -0.72
N LYS A 4 16.57 -19.75 0.18
CA LYS A 4 16.31 -19.49 1.60
C LYS A 4 16.02 -18.00 1.80
N THR A 5 14.91 -17.56 1.23
CA THR A 5 14.27 -16.32 1.67
C THR A 5 13.85 -16.50 3.13
N THR A 6 14.17 -15.52 3.95
CA THR A 6 13.80 -15.45 5.36
C THR A 6 13.08 -14.14 5.60
N ARG A 7 12.24 -14.09 6.62
CA ARG A 7 11.50 -12.87 6.97
C ARG A 7 12.46 -11.69 7.22
N GLU A 8 13.60 -11.96 7.87
CA GLU A 8 14.64 -10.97 8.13
C GLU A 8 15.27 -10.44 6.84
N LEU A 9 15.49 -11.31 5.84
CA LEU A 9 16.01 -10.89 4.54
C LEU A 9 15.00 -10.02 3.78
N ASP A 10 13.71 -10.36 3.82
CA ASP A 10 12.66 -9.62 3.13
C ASP A 10 12.45 -8.23 3.78
N ILE A 11 12.52 -8.15 5.11
CA ILE A 11 12.54 -6.87 5.84
C ILE A 11 13.76 -6.05 5.45
N PHE A 12 14.95 -6.67 5.45
CA PHE A 12 16.19 -5.98 5.09
C PHE A 12 16.12 -5.44 3.66
N TYR A 13 15.60 -6.25 2.72
CA TYR A 13 15.34 -5.82 1.35
C TYR A 13 14.44 -4.60 1.34
N ASN A 14 13.30 -4.64 2.04
CA ASN A 14 12.38 -3.51 2.06
C ASN A 14 13.05 -2.23 2.59
N GLU A 15 13.88 -2.31 3.63
CA GLU A 15 14.57 -1.15 4.21
C GLU A 15 15.77 -0.63 3.36
N HIS A 16 16.40 -1.48 2.53
CA HIS A 16 17.67 -1.14 1.85
C HIS A 16 17.64 -1.24 0.32
N ARG A 17 16.51 -1.62 -0.29
CA ARG A 17 16.40 -1.88 -1.74
C ARG A 17 16.85 -0.74 -2.65
N SER A 18 16.85 0.51 -2.17
CA SER A 18 17.20 1.70 -2.97
C SER A 18 18.71 1.95 -3.09
N ASN A 19 19.54 1.30 -2.25
CA ASN A 19 20.97 1.55 -2.19
C ASN A 19 21.77 0.26 -1.97
N CYS A 20 22.98 0.22 -2.53
CA CYS A 20 23.94 -0.82 -2.18
C CYS A 20 24.32 -0.70 -0.70
N SER A 21 24.01 -1.72 0.10
CA SER A 21 24.25 -1.73 1.55
C SER A 21 25.72 -1.77 1.95
N ASN A 22 26.63 -2.02 0.99
CA ASN A 22 28.09 -2.00 1.23
C ASN A 22 28.75 -0.66 0.87
N CYS A 23 28.48 -0.12 -0.34
CA CYS A 23 29.16 1.08 -0.83
C CYS A 23 28.29 2.34 -0.87
N GLY A 24 27.01 2.25 -0.51
CA GLY A 24 26.06 3.37 -0.49
C GLY A 24 25.54 3.81 -1.87
N LYS A 25 26.01 3.21 -2.98
CA LYS A 25 25.55 3.56 -4.34
C LYS A 25 24.02 3.46 -4.41
N SER A 26 23.35 4.58 -4.70
CA SER A 26 21.92 4.58 -5.06
C SER A 26 21.71 3.85 -6.38
N PHE A 27 20.70 2.99 -6.43
CA PHE A 27 20.30 2.34 -7.67
C PHE A 27 19.50 3.30 -8.55
N ILE A 28 19.64 3.11 -9.86
CA ILE A 28 18.82 3.77 -10.88
C ILE A 28 18.15 2.73 -11.76
N GLU A 29 17.11 3.14 -12.49
CA GLU A 29 16.33 2.26 -13.37
C GLU A 29 17.24 1.43 -14.29
N GLY A 30 17.09 0.11 -14.24
CA GLY A 30 17.87 -0.84 -15.05
C GLY A 30 19.21 -1.28 -14.45
N ASP A 31 19.64 -0.72 -13.32
CA ASP A 31 20.78 -1.27 -12.57
C ASP A 31 20.52 -2.74 -12.18
N THR A 32 21.56 -3.56 -12.14
CA THR A 32 21.47 -4.90 -11.56
C THR A 32 21.79 -4.85 -10.07
N ALA A 33 20.88 -5.40 -9.26
CA ALA A 33 21.03 -5.55 -7.81
C ALA A 33 21.02 -7.04 -7.41
N HIS A 34 21.70 -7.34 -6.31
CA HIS A 34 21.91 -8.69 -5.79
C HIS A 34 21.53 -8.72 -4.32
N LEU A 35 20.46 -9.44 -3.98
CA LEU A 35 20.06 -9.67 -2.60
C LEU A 35 20.53 -11.05 -2.15
N GLY A 36 21.10 -11.11 -0.95
CA GLY A 36 21.55 -12.36 -0.37
C GLY A 36 22.24 -12.17 0.96
N TYR A 37 23.19 -13.06 1.27
CA TYR A 37 23.89 -13.08 2.54
C TYR A 37 25.40 -12.95 2.38
N LEU A 38 26.00 -12.12 3.23
CA LEU A 38 27.44 -12.06 3.46
C LEU A 38 27.91 -13.22 4.34
N LYS A 39 29.21 -13.25 4.66
CA LYS A 39 29.76 -14.19 5.64
C LYS A 39 29.03 -14.04 6.98
N GLY A 40 28.64 -15.16 7.59
CA GLY A 40 27.91 -15.17 8.86
C GLY A 40 26.39 -15.01 8.73
N ARG A 41 25.82 -15.10 7.52
CA ARG A 41 24.38 -14.93 7.23
C ARG A 41 23.82 -13.52 7.49
N ASN A 42 24.67 -12.49 7.40
CA ASN A 42 24.19 -11.11 7.44
C ASN A 42 23.55 -10.73 6.09
N PRO A 43 22.30 -10.22 6.04
CA PRO A 43 21.64 -9.84 4.80
C PRO A 43 22.33 -8.64 4.14
N ALA A 44 22.29 -8.58 2.81
CA ALA A 44 22.84 -7.48 2.03
C ALA A 44 22.14 -7.32 0.67
N VAL A 45 22.00 -6.07 0.22
CA VAL A 45 21.61 -5.69 -1.13
C VAL A 45 22.81 -5.03 -1.79
N LEU A 46 23.41 -5.67 -2.78
CA LEU A 46 24.67 -5.23 -3.38
C LEU A 46 24.51 -4.86 -4.86
N CYS A 47 25.25 -3.84 -5.31
CA CYS A 47 25.42 -3.55 -6.73
C CYS A 47 26.41 -4.54 -7.36
N ASP A 48 26.48 -4.60 -8.70
CA ASP A 48 27.39 -5.50 -9.44
C ASP A 48 28.84 -5.46 -8.95
N LYS A 49 29.37 -4.28 -8.62
CA LYS A 49 30.75 -4.13 -8.12
C LYS A 49 30.96 -4.80 -6.75
N CYS A 50 29.94 -4.80 -5.90
CA CYS A 50 30.00 -5.36 -4.55
C CYS A 50 29.50 -6.81 -4.49
N ALA A 51 28.78 -7.29 -5.51
CA ALA A 51 28.22 -8.64 -5.57
C ALA A 51 29.20 -9.78 -5.20
N PRO A 52 30.51 -9.73 -5.55
CA PRO A 52 31.47 -10.76 -5.13
C PRO A 52 31.62 -10.93 -3.61
N LEU A 53 31.15 -9.98 -2.79
CA LEU A 53 31.15 -10.09 -1.33
C LEU A 53 30.07 -11.03 -0.79
N LEU A 54 29.02 -11.30 -1.57
CA LEU A 54 27.98 -12.25 -1.18
C LEU A 54 28.57 -13.66 -1.10
N LYS A 55 28.27 -14.35 0.01
CA LYS A 55 28.54 -15.78 0.16
C LYS A 55 27.43 -16.63 -0.40
N GLU A 56 26.19 -16.13 -0.34
CA GLU A 56 25.02 -16.76 -0.93
C GLU A 56 24.17 -15.68 -1.60
N THR A 57 23.98 -15.78 -2.92
CA THR A 57 23.03 -14.94 -3.65
C THR A 57 21.67 -15.62 -3.64
N VAL A 58 20.66 -14.91 -3.13
CA VAL A 58 19.28 -15.40 -3.10
C VAL A 58 18.54 -15.00 -4.37
N ILE A 59 18.63 -13.72 -4.73
CA ILE A 59 18.01 -13.19 -5.95
C ILE A 59 18.92 -12.15 -6.61
N ARG A 60 19.00 -12.24 -7.94
CA ARG A 60 19.55 -11.20 -8.80
C ARG A 60 18.40 -10.61 -9.60
N TYR A 61 18.25 -9.29 -9.56
CA TYR A 61 17.12 -8.60 -10.19
C TYR A 61 17.55 -7.28 -10.81
N TYR A 62 16.77 -6.82 -11.78
CA TYR A 62 16.88 -5.47 -12.29
C TYR A 62 16.15 -4.53 -11.34
N TRP A 63 16.84 -3.51 -10.88
CA TRP A 63 16.27 -2.50 -10.03
C TRP A 63 15.35 -1.61 -10.84
N GLN A 64 14.13 -1.45 -10.34
CA GLN A 64 13.10 -0.59 -10.91
C GLN A 64 12.49 0.25 -9.80
N ASN A 65 12.01 1.43 -10.16
CA ASN A 65 11.23 2.25 -9.24
C ASN A 65 9.95 1.54 -8.83
N LEU A 66 9.49 1.82 -7.60
CA LEU A 66 8.20 1.34 -7.13
C LEU A 66 7.07 2.04 -7.89
N GLU A 67 5.94 1.33 -8.02
CA GLU A 67 4.71 1.87 -8.60
C GLU A 67 4.08 2.99 -7.75
N TYR A 68 4.53 3.16 -6.50
CA TYR A 68 4.07 4.16 -5.54
C TYR A 68 5.24 4.91 -4.90
N GLU A 69 4.95 6.04 -4.28
CA GLU A 69 5.91 6.80 -3.46
C GLU A 69 5.70 6.46 -1.99
N GLU A 70 6.77 6.20 -1.24
CA GLU A 70 6.66 5.97 0.20
C GLU A 70 6.53 7.30 0.96
N PRO A 71 5.69 7.37 2.01
CA PRO A 71 5.72 8.51 2.93
C PRO A 71 7.07 8.58 3.66
N SER A 72 7.45 9.80 4.09
CA SER A 72 8.59 9.95 5.00
C SER A 72 8.28 9.22 6.32
N PRO A 73 9.26 8.60 7.01
CA PRO A 73 9.04 7.95 8.30
C PRO A 73 8.30 8.82 9.32
N ASP A 74 8.57 10.13 9.32
CA ASP A 74 7.98 11.10 10.25
C ASP A 74 6.69 11.75 9.73
N SER A 75 6.20 11.34 8.56
CA SER A 75 4.93 11.83 8.01
C SER A 75 3.77 11.50 8.96
N ILE A 76 3.02 12.54 9.35
CA ILE A 76 1.85 12.42 10.23
C ILE A 76 0.68 11.84 9.44
N LEU A 77 0.11 10.75 9.98
CA LEU A 77 -1.00 10.02 9.40
C LEU A 77 -2.18 10.03 10.37
N TRP A 78 -3.37 10.23 9.81
CA TRP A 78 -4.61 10.31 10.55
C TRP A 78 -5.57 9.22 10.11
N ARG A 79 -6.38 8.73 11.06
CA ARG A 79 -7.54 7.89 10.76
C ARG A 79 -8.73 8.35 11.56
N TYR A 80 -9.75 8.81 10.84
CA TYR A 80 -11.04 9.27 11.36
C TYR A 80 -12.04 8.11 11.34
N MET A 81 -12.81 7.94 12.41
CA MET A 81 -13.77 6.84 12.53
C MET A 81 -14.84 7.10 13.59
N ASP A 82 -15.90 6.28 13.57
CA ASP A 82 -16.85 6.20 14.67
C ASP A 82 -16.28 5.45 15.90
N LEU A 83 -16.91 5.64 17.05
CA LEU A 83 -16.49 5.00 18.30
C LEU A 83 -16.50 3.46 18.22
N ALA A 84 -17.42 2.86 17.45
CA ALA A 84 -17.52 1.41 17.34
C ALA A 84 -16.32 0.80 16.61
N LYS A 85 -15.86 1.43 15.52
CA LYS A 85 -14.63 1.08 14.81
C LYS A 85 -13.40 1.28 15.69
N PHE A 86 -13.35 2.37 16.46
CA PHE A 86 -12.26 2.62 17.41
C PHE A 86 -12.19 1.52 18.47
N ILE A 87 -13.32 1.17 19.10
CA ILE A 87 -13.39 0.07 20.05
C ILE A 87 -12.99 -1.26 19.39
N SER A 88 -13.44 -1.51 18.15
CA SER A 88 -13.05 -2.72 17.43
C SER A 88 -11.55 -2.80 17.19
N LEU A 89 -10.87 -1.69 16.89
CA LEU A 89 -9.42 -1.64 16.70
C LEU A 89 -8.68 -1.99 18.00
N ILE A 90 -9.01 -1.29 19.09
CA ILE A 90 -8.26 -1.40 20.34
C ILE A 90 -8.56 -2.69 21.11
N SER A 91 -9.78 -3.22 21.00
CA SER A 91 -10.18 -4.45 21.70
C SER A 91 -9.62 -5.71 21.04
N ARG A 92 -9.40 -5.66 19.72
CA ARG A 92 -8.82 -6.76 18.95
C ARG A 92 -7.30 -6.69 18.90
N GLU A 93 -6.73 -5.51 19.10
CA GLU A 93 -5.33 -5.22 18.78
C GLU A 93 -5.02 -5.57 17.31
N GLU A 94 -5.98 -5.31 16.43
CA GLU A 94 -5.91 -5.65 15.01
C GLU A 94 -6.40 -4.49 14.14
N LEU A 95 -5.61 -4.15 13.12
CA LEU A 95 -5.98 -3.18 12.10
C LEU A 95 -6.80 -3.88 11.00
N PHE A 96 -7.98 -3.35 10.71
CA PHE A 96 -8.80 -3.84 9.61
C PHE A 96 -8.29 -3.35 8.25
N PHE A 97 -8.17 -4.27 7.30
CA PHE A 97 -7.89 -4.01 5.89
C PHE A 97 -9.11 -4.44 5.08
N ALA A 98 -9.77 -3.48 4.43
CA ALA A 98 -10.95 -3.75 3.61
C ALA A 98 -10.53 -4.46 2.32
N ALA A 99 -11.33 -5.40 1.85
CA ALA A 99 -11.12 -6.01 0.54
C ALA A 99 -11.26 -4.93 -0.54
N ALA A 100 -10.39 -4.90 -1.55
CA ALA A 100 -10.47 -3.90 -2.63
C ALA A 100 -11.79 -4.00 -3.42
N SER A 101 -12.41 -5.18 -3.43
CA SER A 101 -13.76 -5.41 -3.97
C SER A 101 -14.88 -4.70 -3.19
N SER A 102 -14.68 -4.36 -1.91
CA SER A 102 -15.70 -3.73 -1.06
C SER A 102 -15.71 -2.20 -1.10
N PHE A 103 -14.83 -1.58 -1.89
CA PHE A 103 -14.77 -0.12 -2.02
C PHE A 103 -15.96 0.38 -2.86
N GLU A 104 -16.55 1.50 -2.45
CA GLU A 104 -17.66 2.14 -3.18
C GLU A 104 -17.21 2.74 -4.51
N ASP A 105 -15.95 3.17 -4.59
CA ASP A 105 -15.39 3.69 -5.82
C ASP A 105 -15.09 2.55 -6.83
N ILE A 106 -15.88 2.51 -7.91
CA ILE A 106 -15.73 1.53 -9.00
C ILE A 106 -14.39 1.62 -9.75
N PHE A 107 -13.58 2.68 -9.53
CA PHE A 107 -12.25 2.80 -10.12
C PHE A 107 -11.14 2.23 -9.22
N GLU A 108 -11.46 1.69 -8.05
CA GLU A 108 -10.46 1.07 -7.18
C GLU A 108 -9.91 -0.21 -7.82
N GLY A 109 -8.67 -0.13 -8.31
CA GLY A 109 -8.03 -1.16 -9.12
C GLY A 109 -8.28 -1.05 -10.63
N ALA A 110 -8.93 0.02 -11.11
CA ALA A 110 -9.21 0.20 -12.53
C ALA A 110 -7.96 0.62 -13.32
N LYS A 111 -7.90 0.16 -14.58
CA LYS A 111 -6.80 0.48 -15.51
C LYS A 111 -7.07 1.74 -16.33
N GLY A 112 -8.33 2.07 -16.59
CA GLY A 112 -8.75 3.14 -17.49
C GLY A 112 -10.26 3.23 -17.63
N LEU A 113 -10.71 4.14 -18.49
CA LEU A 113 -12.11 4.24 -18.88
C LEU A 113 -12.48 3.13 -19.88
N GLU A 114 -13.69 2.59 -19.74
CA GLU A 114 -14.22 1.55 -20.63
C GLU A 114 -14.22 2.01 -22.10
N ARG A 115 -14.61 3.26 -22.37
CA ARG A 115 -14.60 3.83 -23.74
C ARG A 115 -13.21 3.85 -24.38
N ASP A 116 -12.15 3.85 -23.58
CA ASP A 116 -10.76 3.89 -24.04
C ASP A 116 -10.11 2.49 -24.02
N LYS A 117 -10.87 1.44 -23.67
CA LYS A 117 -10.39 0.05 -23.61
C LYS A 117 -9.74 -0.39 -24.91
N TYR A 118 -10.32 -0.06 -26.06
CA TYR A 118 -9.76 -0.43 -27.37
C TYR A 118 -8.32 0.07 -27.58
N LYS A 119 -7.95 1.24 -27.02
CA LYS A 119 -6.58 1.78 -27.09
C LYS A 119 -5.63 0.94 -26.23
N TRP A 120 -6.08 0.60 -25.02
CA TRP A 120 -5.35 -0.25 -24.09
C TRP A 120 -5.13 -1.65 -24.69
N ASP A 121 -6.18 -2.27 -25.22
CA ASP A 121 -6.15 -3.57 -25.89
C ASP A 121 -5.17 -3.56 -27.07
N SER A 122 -5.26 -2.54 -27.93
CA SER A 122 -4.37 -2.40 -29.09
C SER A 122 -2.90 -2.31 -28.70
N PHE A 123 -2.57 -1.49 -27.69
CA PHE A 123 -1.21 -1.35 -27.18
C PHE A 123 -0.67 -2.67 -26.61
N TYR A 124 -1.41 -3.29 -25.69
CA TYR A 124 -0.94 -4.51 -25.03
C TYR A 124 -0.93 -5.72 -25.95
N LYS A 125 -1.85 -5.80 -26.91
CA LYS A 125 -1.80 -6.82 -27.97
C LYS A 125 -0.54 -6.69 -28.82
N GLY A 126 -0.15 -5.48 -29.20
CA GLY A 126 1.13 -5.24 -29.89
C GLY A 126 2.33 -5.66 -29.05
N PHE A 127 2.33 -5.28 -27.76
CA PHE A 127 3.36 -5.68 -26.81
C PHE A 127 3.45 -7.20 -26.66
N PHE A 128 2.33 -7.91 -26.48
CA PHE A 128 2.32 -9.37 -26.33
C PHE A 128 2.74 -10.08 -27.61
N LYS A 129 2.32 -9.61 -28.79
CA LYS A 129 2.81 -10.17 -30.06
C LYS A 129 4.34 -10.12 -30.12
N GLN A 130 4.92 -8.97 -29.76
CA GLN A 130 6.37 -8.81 -29.73
C GLN A 130 7.01 -9.74 -28.70
N ALA A 131 6.50 -9.76 -27.45
CA ALA A 131 7.03 -10.61 -26.38
C ALA A 131 6.96 -12.11 -26.70
N VAL A 132 5.85 -12.56 -27.30
CA VAL A 132 5.64 -13.95 -27.76
C VAL A 132 6.63 -14.30 -28.87
N ALA A 133 6.88 -13.38 -29.80
CA ALA A 133 7.79 -13.58 -30.92
C ALA A 133 9.28 -13.59 -30.51
N THR A 134 9.65 -12.83 -29.47
CA THR A 134 11.03 -12.71 -28.97
C THR A 134 11.33 -13.60 -27.76
N ALA A 135 10.37 -14.39 -27.31
CA ALA A 135 10.51 -15.26 -26.14
C ALA A 135 11.72 -16.22 -26.28
N PRO A 136 12.63 -16.28 -25.29
CA PRO A 136 13.79 -17.16 -25.33
C PRO A 136 13.39 -18.62 -25.50
N GLY A 137 14.02 -19.34 -26.44
CA GLY A 137 13.76 -20.76 -26.67
C GLY A 137 12.56 -21.10 -27.56
N ARG A 138 11.79 -20.12 -28.04
CA ARG A 138 10.83 -20.34 -29.13
C ARG A 138 11.53 -20.29 -30.49
N ASN A 139 11.17 -21.19 -31.39
CA ASN A 139 11.70 -21.21 -32.75
C ASN A 139 10.90 -20.20 -33.62
N PRO A 140 11.50 -19.09 -34.09
CA PRO A 140 10.78 -18.01 -34.80
C PRO A 140 10.09 -18.49 -36.08
N ILE A 141 10.56 -19.61 -36.65
CA ILE A 141 10.20 -20.14 -37.97
C ILE A 141 8.75 -20.70 -38.00
N ASN A 142 8.14 -20.99 -36.85
CA ASN A 142 6.78 -21.56 -36.76
C ASN A 142 5.68 -20.52 -36.42
N ASN A 143 6.02 -19.24 -36.33
CA ASN A 143 5.12 -18.18 -35.90
C ASN A 143 4.41 -17.54 -37.11
N THR A 144 3.32 -18.16 -37.57
CA THR A 144 2.36 -17.47 -38.43
C THR A 144 1.72 -16.30 -37.68
N GLU A 145 1.44 -15.19 -38.37
CA GLU A 145 0.78 -14.00 -37.81
C GLU A 145 -0.52 -14.34 -37.06
N GLU A 146 -1.24 -15.35 -37.52
CA GLU A 146 -2.46 -15.86 -36.91
C GLU A 146 -2.22 -16.41 -35.49
N LYS A 147 -1.26 -17.33 -35.32
CA LYS A 147 -0.85 -17.88 -34.00
C LYS A 147 -0.33 -16.82 -33.04
N LEU A 148 0.45 -15.84 -33.54
CA LEU A 148 0.91 -14.72 -32.71
C LEU A 148 -0.25 -13.87 -32.21
N THR A 149 -1.25 -13.65 -33.06
CA THR A 149 -2.46 -12.90 -32.72
C THR A 149 -3.32 -13.65 -31.71
N GLU A 150 -3.49 -14.96 -31.89
CA GLU A 150 -4.23 -15.82 -30.98
C GLU A 150 -3.62 -15.80 -29.58
N GLU A 151 -2.30 -16.02 -29.46
CA GLU A 151 -1.60 -16.01 -28.18
C GLU A 151 -1.61 -14.63 -27.51
N ALA A 152 -1.47 -13.55 -28.29
CA ALA A 152 -1.57 -12.19 -27.76
C ALA A 152 -2.96 -11.88 -27.21
N ASN A 153 -4.03 -12.33 -27.86
CA ASN A 153 -5.39 -12.20 -27.34
C ASN A 153 -5.56 -13.01 -26.05
N ARG A 154 -5.06 -14.25 -26.00
CA ARG A 154 -5.10 -15.10 -24.79
C ARG A 154 -4.45 -14.39 -23.58
N LEU A 155 -3.27 -13.81 -23.78
CA LEU A 155 -2.57 -13.05 -22.73
C LEU A 155 -3.31 -11.79 -22.30
N LEU A 156 -3.96 -11.10 -23.24
CA LEU A 156 -4.79 -9.94 -22.94
C LEU A 156 -5.97 -10.32 -22.04
N ASP A 157 -6.69 -11.39 -22.40
CA ASP A 157 -7.82 -11.93 -21.63
C ASP A 157 -7.37 -12.38 -20.22
N GLU A 158 -6.21 -13.02 -20.10
CA GLU A 158 -5.66 -13.41 -18.80
C GLU A 158 -5.40 -12.20 -17.90
N ILE A 159 -4.85 -11.12 -18.44
CA ILE A 159 -4.55 -9.91 -17.66
C ILE A 159 -5.83 -9.17 -17.25
N GLU A 160 -6.88 -9.22 -18.04
CA GLU A 160 -8.20 -8.70 -17.67
C GLU A 160 -8.83 -9.51 -16.54
N ASN A 161 -8.89 -10.83 -16.70
CA ASN A 161 -9.42 -11.74 -15.70
C ASN A 161 -8.64 -11.65 -14.37
N ASN A 162 -7.32 -11.58 -14.44
CA ASN A 162 -6.47 -11.41 -13.25
C ASN A 162 -6.69 -10.04 -12.60
N GLY A 163 -6.96 -8.98 -13.37
CA GLY A 163 -7.30 -7.66 -12.84
C GLY A 163 -8.63 -7.63 -12.08
N GLN A 164 -9.60 -8.44 -12.48
CA GLN A 164 -10.85 -8.57 -11.74
C GLN A 164 -10.65 -9.37 -10.45
N LYS A 165 -10.00 -10.54 -10.56
CA LYS A 165 -9.70 -11.42 -9.42
C LYS A 165 -8.81 -10.73 -8.38
N SER A 166 -7.89 -9.86 -8.79
CA SER A 166 -7.00 -9.15 -7.85
C SER A 166 -7.72 -8.30 -6.83
N ARG A 167 -8.94 -7.85 -7.14
CA ARG A 167 -9.77 -7.11 -6.18
C ARG A 167 -10.25 -7.99 -5.02
N GLU A 168 -10.31 -9.32 -5.20
CA GLU A 168 -10.79 -10.28 -4.21
C GLU A 168 -9.71 -10.70 -3.20
N TYR A 169 -8.43 -10.62 -3.60
CA TYR A 169 -7.30 -11.03 -2.76
C TYR A 169 -6.40 -9.86 -2.33
N THR A 170 -6.74 -8.63 -2.73
CA THR A 170 -6.05 -7.40 -2.30
C THR A 170 -6.81 -6.75 -1.15
N TYR A 171 -6.11 -6.44 -0.08
CA TYR A 171 -6.67 -5.83 1.13
C TYR A 171 -5.95 -4.52 1.43
N ILE A 172 -6.74 -3.48 1.75
CA ILE A 172 -6.26 -2.11 1.82
C ILE A 172 -6.70 -1.46 3.14
N SER A 173 -5.76 -0.78 3.80
CA SER A 173 -6.03 0.06 4.97
C SER A 173 -5.60 1.50 4.69
N CYS A 174 -6.55 2.43 4.63
CA CYS A 174 -6.34 3.81 4.20
C CYS A 174 -6.03 4.73 5.41
N TRP A 175 -5.20 5.73 5.18
CA TRP A 175 -4.82 6.78 6.14
C TRP A 175 -4.74 8.13 5.43
N HIS A 176 -5.02 9.21 6.15
CA HIS A 176 -4.93 10.57 5.64
C HIS A 176 -3.58 11.19 6.00
N LEU A 177 -2.78 11.54 5.01
CA LEU A 177 -1.50 12.23 5.21
C LEU A 177 -1.77 13.72 5.42
N ASN A 178 -1.50 14.23 6.62
CA ASN A 178 -1.63 15.66 6.89
C ASN A 178 -0.91 16.06 8.17
N CYS A 179 -0.29 17.25 8.18
CA CYS A 179 0.31 17.80 9.39
C CYS A 179 -0.74 18.28 10.40
N TYR A 180 -1.95 18.59 9.93
CA TYR A 180 -3.04 19.15 10.73
C TYR A 180 -4.34 18.35 10.57
N GLU A 181 -5.30 18.59 11.45
CA GLU A 181 -6.63 18.01 11.38
C GLU A 181 -7.39 18.52 10.13
N SER A 182 -8.23 17.66 9.55
CA SER A 182 -9.07 18.00 8.40
C SER A 182 -10.56 18.00 8.75
N GLU A 183 -11.19 19.17 8.65
CA GLU A 183 -12.63 19.37 8.82
C GLU A 183 -13.46 18.45 7.89
N ALA A 184 -13.01 18.29 6.65
CA ALA A 184 -13.69 17.47 5.67
C ALA A 184 -13.64 15.99 6.07
N MET A 185 -12.49 15.52 6.58
CA MET A 185 -12.30 14.12 6.93
C MET A 185 -13.14 13.70 8.14
N TRP A 186 -13.29 14.58 9.13
CA TRP A 186 -14.22 14.38 10.25
C TRP A 186 -15.64 14.04 9.77
N LYS A 187 -16.14 14.79 8.79
CA LYS A 187 -17.50 14.64 8.24
C LYS A 187 -17.64 13.46 7.28
N LEU A 188 -16.62 13.18 6.47
CA LEU A 188 -16.66 12.12 5.46
C LEU A 188 -16.56 10.71 6.06
N TYR A 189 -15.75 10.53 7.09
CA TYR A 189 -15.42 9.21 7.63
C TYR A 189 -16.20 8.83 8.91
N SER A 190 -17.06 9.73 9.38
CA SER A 190 -17.87 9.53 10.58
C SER A 190 -19.34 9.78 10.24
N LYS A 191 -20.19 8.76 10.40
CA LYS A 191 -21.65 8.92 10.20
C LYS A 191 -22.26 9.94 11.16
N ASP A 192 -21.75 9.95 12.38
CA ASP A 192 -22.05 10.95 13.40
C ASP A 192 -20.76 11.70 13.74
N CYS A 193 -20.58 12.85 13.10
CA CYS A 193 -19.40 13.68 13.29
C CYS A 193 -19.29 14.20 14.73
N ALA A 194 -20.39 14.33 15.50
CA ALA A 194 -20.33 14.76 16.90
C ALA A 194 -19.73 13.67 17.79
N ASN A 195 -20.00 12.40 17.46
CA ASN A 195 -19.55 11.23 18.21
C ASN A 195 -18.45 10.45 17.47
N ALA A 196 -17.48 11.20 16.94
CA ALA A 196 -16.36 10.68 16.18
C ALA A 196 -15.04 10.75 16.95
N VAL A 197 -14.13 9.84 16.60
CA VAL A 197 -12.77 9.76 17.13
C VAL A 197 -11.79 9.75 15.96
N ALA A 198 -10.64 10.38 16.14
CA ALA A 198 -9.52 10.26 15.22
C ALA A 198 -8.29 9.79 15.98
N ILE A 199 -7.48 8.95 15.33
CA ILE A 199 -6.16 8.58 15.83
C ILE A 199 -5.09 9.21 14.93
N GLN A 200 -4.01 9.66 15.56
CA GLN A 200 -2.82 10.18 14.90
C GLN A 200 -1.65 9.21 15.13
N THR A 201 -0.82 9.06 14.10
CA THR A 201 0.40 8.26 14.11
C THR A 201 1.41 8.81 13.09
N THR A 202 2.53 8.10 12.91
CA THR A 202 3.50 8.36 11.83
C THR A 202 3.69 7.11 10.97
N ALA A 203 4.19 7.28 9.75
CA ALA A 203 4.49 6.14 8.86
C ALA A 203 5.44 5.13 9.52
N LYS A 204 6.46 5.61 10.26
CA LYS A 204 7.38 4.77 11.03
C LYS A 204 6.66 3.96 12.10
N ARG A 205 5.80 4.61 12.90
CA ARG A 205 5.02 3.96 13.96
C ARG A 205 4.11 2.88 13.40
N ILE A 206 3.44 3.14 12.27
CA ILE A 206 2.65 2.12 11.56
C ILE A 206 3.53 0.93 11.18
N TYR A 207 4.67 1.18 10.52
CA TYR A 207 5.58 0.13 10.06
C TYR A 207 6.09 -0.74 11.22
N GLU A 208 6.42 -0.13 12.36
CA GLU A 208 6.81 -0.86 13.58
C GLU A 208 5.63 -1.59 14.24
N ALA A 209 4.44 -0.99 14.24
CA ALA A 209 3.25 -1.56 14.87
C ALA A 209 2.75 -2.83 14.17
N ILE A 210 2.92 -2.94 12.84
CA ILE A 210 2.65 -4.15 12.05
C ILE A 210 3.83 -5.13 12.06
N ASP A 211 4.75 -5.01 13.03
CA ASP A 211 5.96 -5.83 13.16
C ASP A 211 6.86 -5.79 11.92
N LYS A 212 6.82 -4.71 11.14
CA LYS A 212 7.55 -4.60 9.87
C LYS A 212 7.21 -5.70 8.86
N ASP A 213 5.97 -6.21 8.85
CA ASP A 213 5.56 -7.30 7.96
C ASP A 213 5.98 -7.02 6.50
N PRO A 214 6.89 -7.84 5.92
CA PRO A 214 7.42 -7.58 4.58
C PRO A 214 6.37 -7.72 3.48
N ASN A 215 5.20 -8.29 3.76
CA ASN A 215 4.09 -8.47 2.83
C ASN A 215 3.10 -7.29 2.84
N ILE A 216 3.37 -6.24 3.61
CA ILE A 216 2.55 -5.03 3.68
C ILE A 216 3.33 -3.87 3.10
N SER A 217 2.87 -3.37 1.95
CA SER A 217 3.41 -2.17 1.31
C SER A 217 2.72 -0.92 1.88
N ILE A 218 3.50 0.14 2.15
CA ILE A 218 2.98 1.43 2.62
C ILE A 218 3.32 2.50 1.58
N GLY A 219 2.31 3.15 0.99
CA GLY A 219 2.54 4.07 -0.11
C GLY A 219 1.48 5.16 -0.26
N LYS A 220 1.88 6.27 -0.87
CA LYS A 220 0.99 7.38 -1.25
C LYS A 220 0.20 7.02 -2.49
N VAL A 221 -1.08 7.38 -2.49
CA VAL A 221 -1.95 7.28 -3.67
C VAL A 221 -1.57 8.35 -4.68
N LYS A 222 -1.45 7.94 -5.95
CA LYS A 222 -1.21 8.80 -7.10
C LYS A 222 -2.55 9.17 -7.73
N TYR A 223 -2.89 10.44 -7.70
CA TYR A 223 -4.12 10.95 -8.28
C TYR A 223 -3.94 11.23 -9.77
N ILE A 224 -4.70 10.53 -10.61
CA ILE A 224 -4.59 10.64 -12.07
C ILE A 224 -5.93 10.97 -12.73
N ASP A 225 -5.84 11.60 -13.88
CA ASP A 225 -6.96 11.80 -14.79
C ASP A 225 -7.04 10.64 -15.79
N PHE A 226 -7.96 9.71 -15.54
CA PHE A 226 -8.18 8.54 -16.38
C PHE A 226 -8.70 8.87 -17.79
N THR A 227 -9.10 10.12 -18.07
CA THR A 227 -9.41 10.56 -19.44
C THR A 227 -8.16 10.72 -20.29
N ASN A 228 -7.00 10.93 -19.66
CA ASN A 228 -5.75 11.29 -20.32
C ASN A 228 -4.66 10.23 -20.19
N ARG A 229 -4.80 9.28 -19.25
CA ARG A 229 -3.81 8.21 -19.04
C ARG A 229 -4.41 6.95 -18.42
N PHE A 230 -3.74 5.82 -18.63
CA PHE A 230 -4.02 4.55 -17.96
C PHE A 230 -3.19 4.42 -16.66
N ALA A 231 -3.69 3.61 -15.72
CA ALA A 231 -2.90 3.12 -14.59
C ALA A 231 -1.96 1.99 -15.03
N SER A 232 -0.84 1.81 -14.32
CA SER A 232 0.04 0.66 -14.54
C SER A 232 -0.66 -0.63 -14.09
N ILE A 233 -0.41 -1.74 -14.80
CA ILE A 233 -1.05 -3.04 -14.48
C ILE A 233 -0.72 -3.49 -13.06
N ASN A 234 0.53 -3.31 -12.63
CA ASN A 234 1.01 -3.75 -11.32
C ASN A 234 0.77 -2.71 -10.21
N GLY A 235 0.37 -1.50 -10.58
CA GLY A 235 0.20 -0.39 -9.65
C GLY A 235 -1.25 0.08 -9.48
N THR A 236 -2.24 -0.60 -10.05
CA THR A 236 -3.63 -0.11 -10.13
C THR A 236 -4.22 0.35 -8.79
N PHE A 237 -3.91 -0.34 -7.69
CA PHE A 237 -4.37 0.01 -6.34
C PHE A 237 -3.64 1.19 -5.69
N TRP A 238 -2.65 1.76 -6.37
CA TRP A 238 -1.98 3.00 -5.97
C TRP A 238 -2.51 4.21 -6.75
N TYR A 239 -3.48 4.02 -7.65
CA TYR A 239 -4.08 5.11 -8.41
C TYR A 239 -5.50 5.38 -7.97
N LYS A 240 -5.87 6.66 -7.96
CA LYS A 240 -7.24 7.11 -7.71
C LYS A 240 -7.58 8.28 -8.64
N ARG A 241 -8.87 8.52 -8.87
CA ARG A 241 -9.31 9.65 -9.70
C ARG A 241 -8.86 10.97 -9.07
N LYS A 242 -8.46 11.92 -9.91
CA LYS A 242 -8.07 13.28 -9.49
C LYS A 242 -9.11 14.00 -8.63
N SER A 243 -10.40 13.67 -8.77
CA SER A 243 -11.46 14.21 -7.93
C SER A 243 -11.33 13.89 -6.42
N PHE A 244 -10.52 12.91 -6.03
CA PHE A 244 -10.27 12.51 -4.63
C PHE A 244 -8.95 13.02 -4.08
N GLU A 245 -8.23 13.89 -4.81
CA GLU A 245 -6.91 14.39 -4.42
C GLU A 245 -6.90 15.06 -3.02
N TYR A 246 -8.04 15.62 -2.60
CA TYR A 246 -8.22 16.20 -1.27
C TYR A 246 -8.06 15.19 -0.12
N GLU A 247 -8.18 13.88 -0.38
CA GLU A 247 -8.03 12.84 0.64
C GLU A 247 -6.57 12.60 1.04
N ASN A 248 -5.60 13.06 0.24
CA ASN A 248 -4.16 12.89 0.46
C ASN A 248 -3.80 11.51 1.07
N GLU A 249 -4.21 10.46 0.35
CA GLU A 249 -4.34 9.12 0.90
C GLU A 249 -2.99 8.37 0.93
N VAL A 250 -2.70 7.72 2.05
CA VAL A 250 -1.64 6.70 2.20
C VAL A 250 -2.31 5.35 2.45
N ARG A 251 -1.93 4.34 1.67
CA ARG A 251 -2.46 2.97 1.76
C ARG A 251 -1.43 2.04 2.35
N LEU A 252 -1.89 1.18 3.25
CA LEU A 252 -1.23 -0.09 3.57
C LEU A 252 -1.92 -1.14 2.70
N ILE A 253 -1.16 -1.85 1.87
CA ILE A 253 -1.70 -2.85 0.94
C ILE A 253 -1.03 -4.19 1.21
N THR A 254 -1.84 -5.25 1.28
CA THR A 254 -1.36 -6.63 1.33
C THR A 254 -2.20 -7.51 0.42
N THR A 255 -1.61 -8.63 -0.02
CA THR A 255 -2.28 -9.64 -0.83
C THR A 255 -2.31 -10.95 -0.07
N LYS A 256 -3.49 -11.55 0.09
CA LYS A 256 -3.64 -12.88 0.70
C LYS A 256 -4.49 -13.78 -0.19
N ILE A 257 -4.00 -14.99 -0.45
CA ILE A 257 -4.64 -15.97 -1.34
C ILE A 257 -6.01 -16.43 -0.79
N GLN A 258 -6.19 -16.46 0.54
CA GLN A 258 -7.50 -16.72 1.12
C GLN A 258 -8.41 -15.51 0.93
N SER A 259 -9.49 -15.69 0.17
CA SER A 259 -10.53 -14.69 -0.05
C SER A 259 -11.39 -14.52 1.19
N ASN A 260 -11.57 -13.28 1.61
CA ASN A 260 -12.57 -12.86 2.57
C ASN A 260 -13.31 -11.66 1.98
N ASP A 261 -14.60 -11.83 1.74
CA ASP A 261 -15.43 -10.88 0.98
C ASP A 261 -15.48 -9.47 1.58
N LYS A 262 -15.18 -9.33 2.89
CA LYS A 262 -15.25 -8.02 3.58
C LYS A 262 -13.88 -7.42 3.87
N GLY A 263 -12.88 -8.25 4.14
CA GLY A 263 -11.57 -7.79 4.54
C GLY A 263 -10.89 -8.72 5.55
N VAL A 264 -9.69 -8.34 5.98
CA VAL A 264 -8.88 -9.10 6.92
C VAL A 264 -8.42 -8.23 8.09
N TYR A 265 -8.26 -8.86 9.24
CA TYR A 265 -7.65 -8.23 10.42
C TYR A 265 -6.15 -8.57 10.45
N ILE A 266 -5.32 -7.55 10.67
CA ILE A 266 -3.87 -7.67 10.78
C ILE A 266 -3.48 -7.28 12.21
N PRO A 267 -2.81 -8.16 12.99
CA PRO A 267 -2.34 -7.84 14.33
C PRO A 267 -1.45 -6.59 14.35
N VAL A 268 -1.65 -5.73 15.34
CA VAL A 268 -0.88 -4.50 15.54
C VAL A 268 -0.61 -4.23 17.00
N ASN A 269 0.57 -3.71 17.31
CA ASN A 269 0.83 -3.15 18.63
C ASN A 269 0.12 -1.80 18.76
N ILE A 270 -0.92 -1.72 19.59
CA ILE A 270 -1.74 -0.49 19.75
C ILE A 270 -0.94 0.67 20.36
N ASP A 271 -0.06 0.40 21.33
CA ASP A 271 0.78 1.43 21.97
C ASP A 271 1.81 2.02 21.00
N THR A 272 2.29 1.23 20.04
CA THR A 272 3.16 1.70 18.95
C THR A 272 2.34 2.37 17.86
N LEU A 273 1.15 1.85 17.53
CA LEU A 273 0.33 2.38 16.45
C LEU A 273 -0.24 3.76 16.78
N ILE A 274 -0.85 3.92 17.95
CA ILE A 274 -1.58 5.14 18.31
C ILE A 274 -0.64 6.06 19.07
N GLU A 275 -0.36 7.24 18.53
CA GLU A 275 0.40 8.27 19.25
C GLU A 275 -0.53 9.16 20.06
N LYS A 276 -1.62 9.62 19.44
CA LYS A 276 -2.62 10.51 20.06
C LYS A 276 -4.02 10.12 19.62
N ILE A 277 -4.96 10.36 20.51
CA ILE A 277 -6.39 10.16 20.29
C ILE A 277 -7.06 11.52 20.37
N TYR A 278 -7.81 11.86 19.32
CA TYR A 278 -8.56 13.10 19.20
C TYR A 278 -10.05 12.80 19.23
N VAL A 279 -10.77 13.56 20.04
CA VAL A 279 -12.22 13.58 20.08
C VAL A 279 -12.71 14.72 19.20
N SER A 280 -13.74 14.47 18.40
CA SER A 280 -14.34 15.43 17.47
C SER A 280 -14.51 16.84 18.06
N PRO A 281 -14.28 17.92 17.29
CA PRO A 281 -14.52 19.28 17.76
C PRO A 281 -15.99 19.56 18.10
N TYR A 282 -16.89 18.76 17.53
CA TYR A 282 -18.34 18.83 17.74
C TYR A 282 -18.82 18.01 18.94
N ALA A 283 -17.91 17.27 19.59
CA ALA A 283 -18.26 16.42 20.71
C ALA A 283 -18.64 17.22 21.96
N SER A 284 -19.66 16.73 22.63
CA SER A 284 -20.05 17.15 23.98
C SER A 284 -19.15 16.51 25.04
N GLU A 285 -19.18 17.04 26.27
CA GLU A 285 -18.32 16.58 27.38
C GLU A 285 -18.53 15.11 27.72
N TRP A 286 -19.79 14.64 27.75
CA TRP A 286 -20.07 13.24 28.07
C TRP A 286 -19.43 12.27 27.07
N PHE A 287 -19.34 12.64 25.79
CA PHE A 287 -18.72 11.77 24.78
C PHE A 287 -17.21 11.69 24.97
N PHE A 288 -16.57 12.81 25.32
CA PHE A 288 -15.15 12.82 25.69
C PHE A 288 -14.87 11.90 26.88
N ASP A 289 -15.70 11.97 27.93
CA ASP A 289 -15.56 11.10 29.10
C ASP A 289 -15.74 9.62 28.73
N VAL A 290 -16.66 9.29 27.82
CA VAL A 290 -16.82 7.93 27.29
C VAL A 290 -15.54 7.46 26.59
N VAL A 291 -14.96 8.27 25.69
CA VAL A 291 -13.71 7.92 25.00
C VAL A 291 -12.58 7.72 26.01
N LYS A 292 -12.44 8.63 26.98
CA LYS A 292 -11.42 8.54 28.03
C LYS A 292 -11.56 7.25 28.86
N ASN A 293 -12.77 6.95 29.33
CA ASN A 293 -13.04 5.72 30.09
C ASN A 293 -12.75 4.45 29.27
N VAL A 294 -13.03 4.48 27.96
CA VAL A 294 -12.69 3.37 27.06
C VAL A 294 -11.17 3.19 26.95
N VAL A 295 -10.42 4.28 26.73
CA VAL A 295 -8.95 4.25 26.62
C VAL A 295 -8.31 3.74 27.90
N GLU A 296 -8.77 4.20 29.07
CA GLU A 296 -8.33 3.73 30.38
C GLU A 296 -8.65 2.24 30.59
N LYS A 297 -9.85 1.79 30.22
CA LYS A 297 -10.28 0.38 30.35
C LYS A 297 -9.40 -0.57 29.55
N TYR A 298 -8.98 -0.17 28.35
CA TYR A 298 -8.07 -0.97 27.51
C TYR A 298 -6.59 -0.68 27.79
N SER A 299 -6.27 0.12 28.81
CA SER A 299 -4.89 0.44 29.23
C SER A 299 -4.01 1.03 28.12
N ILE A 300 -4.61 1.81 27.21
CA ILE A 300 -3.90 2.44 26.10
C ILE A 300 -3.10 3.64 26.60
N LYS A 301 -1.83 3.75 26.20
CA LYS A 301 -0.93 4.83 26.68
C LYS A 301 -1.17 6.19 26.04
N ALA A 302 -1.78 6.22 24.86
CA ALA A 302 -2.00 7.46 24.11
C ALA A 302 -2.95 8.41 24.84
N GLU A 303 -2.61 9.70 24.84
CA GLU A 303 -3.43 10.75 25.45
C GLU A 303 -4.70 11.01 24.62
N VAL A 304 -5.81 11.23 25.31
CA VAL A 304 -7.09 11.65 24.73
C VAL A 304 -7.22 13.16 24.86
N THR A 305 -7.33 13.86 23.74
CA THR A 305 -7.52 15.31 23.70
C THR A 305 -8.70 15.69 22.81
N TYR A 306 -9.28 16.87 23.01
CA TYR A 306 -10.19 17.42 22.01
C TYR A 306 -9.41 17.85 20.77
N SER A 307 -10.04 17.74 19.62
CA SER A 307 -9.61 18.43 18.40
C SER A 307 -9.27 19.89 18.70
N MET A 308 -8.13 20.36 18.18
CA MET A 308 -7.73 21.77 18.28
C MET A 308 -8.74 22.71 17.62
N MET A 309 -9.56 22.17 16.72
CA MET A 309 -10.64 22.90 16.06
C MET A 309 -11.77 23.32 17.01
N LYS A 310 -11.82 22.77 18.23
CA LYS A 310 -12.73 23.21 19.30
C LYS A 310 -12.26 24.49 20.00
N ALA A 311 -11.02 24.93 19.78
CA ALA A 311 -10.47 26.11 20.44
C ALA A 311 -11.32 27.36 20.14
N LYS A 312 -11.61 28.14 21.19
CA LYS A 312 -12.38 29.38 21.05
C LYS A 312 -11.49 30.48 20.47
N PRO A 313 -11.88 31.13 19.36
CA PRO A 313 -11.15 32.29 18.86
C PRO A 313 -11.35 33.50 19.77
N PHE A 314 -10.38 34.42 19.73
CA PHE A 314 -10.51 35.77 20.25
C PHE A 314 -10.89 36.73 19.09
N TYR A 315 -11.70 37.75 19.37
CA TYR A 315 -12.15 38.75 18.40
C TYR A 315 -11.83 40.17 18.86
#